data_AF-A0A936TE37-F1
#
_entry.id   AF-A0A936TE37-F1
#
_cell.length_a   1.000
_cell.length_b   1.000
_cell.length_c   1.000
_cell.angle_alpha   90.00
_cell.angle_beta   90.00
_cell.angle_gamma   90.00
#
_symmetry.space_group_name_H-M   'P 1'
#
loop_
_entity.id
_entity.type
_entity.pdbx_description
1 polymer ?
#
loop_
_entity_poly.entity_id
_entity_poly.type
_entity_poly.pdbx_seq_one_letter_code
_entity_poly.pdbx_strand_id
1 'polypeptide(L)'
;MTARLLTPSKITAWLSCEHALTLQHQLESGAIAPVAQPFGSFARLLANKGLEHEAACLAAYRAQGLSILEIPDRAPTESFADWVERIGDPFAGGHDVIYQMPFAHDGVRGVADFVLRVIDEKTGQVSYEPVDAKLARSEAKPGHVLQLCFYAEAIEALTGTLPAQMHLWLGSGEFETIRTDDVMPYWRHLRSGFHELMSEEGAKADTTPVPCDHCEVCDFEATCAACWRSEDAVHLVANVRTMDVPLLEASGIGTLAGLADARPGTEVEGIDPDRLAQMSIQAELQRVARDSPDEAPPFRFIDVADGPPGSLGYEQLPKPDDGDVFLDFEGHPFWRPSGGLFFLFGWLCRDEAGDGAGAATAGPTTPAGHMTWPRNARRSGR
;
A
#
# COMPACT_ATOMS: atom_id res chain seq x y z
N MET A 1 5.91 -28.58 16.60
CA MET A 1 4.88 -27.60 16.21
C MET A 1 5.56 -26.25 16.15
N THR A 2 5.93 -25.78 14.95
CA THR A 2 6.50 -24.45 14.75
C THR A 2 5.46 -23.44 15.23
N ALA A 3 5.75 -22.74 16.33
CA ALA A 3 4.89 -21.65 16.78
C ALA A 3 4.74 -20.67 15.59
N ARG A 4 3.52 -20.56 15.07
CA ARG A 4 3.18 -19.70 13.92
C ARG A 4 3.15 -18.27 14.44
N LEU A 5 4.30 -17.59 14.36
CA LEU A 5 4.43 -16.22 14.87
C LEU A 5 4.14 -15.19 13.77
N LEU A 6 3.17 -14.31 14.03
CA LEU A 6 2.74 -13.22 13.14
C LEU A 6 3.74 -12.07 13.15
N THR A 7 3.64 -11.13 12.20
CA THR A 7 4.47 -9.91 12.22
C THR A 7 3.64 -8.66 12.47
N PRO A 8 4.21 -7.62 13.08
CA PRO A 8 3.53 -6.34 13.26
C PRO A 8 2.96 -5.79 11.95
N SER A 9 3.71 -5.86 10.85
CA SER A 9 3.23 -5.45 9.54
C SER A 9 1.99 -6.25 9.09
N LYS A 10 1.88 -7.54 9.45
CA LYS A 10 0.67 -8.34 9.19
C LYS A 10 -0.52 -7.89 10.03
N ILE A 11 -0.31 -7.45 11.27
CA ILE A 11 -1.37 -6.88 12.11
C ILE A 11 -1.86 -5.55 11.51
N THR A 12 -0.96 -4.74 10.96
CA THR A 12 -1.34 -3.52 10.23
C THR A 12 -2.08 -3.80 8.92
N ALA A 13 -1.67 -4.87 8.22
CA ALA A 13 -2.38 -5.35 7.04
C ALA A 13 -3.80 -5.80 7.39
N TRP A 14 -3.99 -6.51 8.51
CA TRP A 14 -5.32 -6.90 9.01
C TRP A 14 -6.24 -5.71 9.25
N LEU A 15 -5.77 -4.66 9.93
CA LEU A 15 -6.56 -3.44 10.12
C LEU A 15 -6.98 -2.77 8.80
N SER A 16 -6.23 -3.07 7.75
CA SER A 16 -6.52 -2.58 6.41
C SER A 16 -7.39 -3.55 5.59
N CYS A 17 -7.32 -4.86 5.88
CA CYS A 17 -8.06 -5.92 5.20
C CYS A 17 -8.12 -7.22 6.05
N GLU A 18 -9.29 -7.56 6.56
CA GLU A 18 -9.51 -8.80 7.32
C GLU A 18 -9.28 -10.06 6.44
N HIS A 19 -9.74 -10.02 5.20
CA HIS A 19 -9.62 -11.15 4.27
C HIS A 19 -8.17 -11.55 3.98
N ALA A 20 -7.25 -10.58 3.90
CA ALA A 20 -5.83 -10.85 3.72
C ALA A 20 -5.23 -11.66 4.88
N LEU A 21 -5.69 -11.40 6.12
CA LEU A 21 -5.27 -12.18 7.29
C LEU A 21 -5.81 -13.62 7.22
N THR A 22 -7.08 -13.79 6.85
CA THR A 22 -7.68 -15.13 6.67
C THR A 22 -6.90 -15.94 5.64
N LEU A 23 -6.62 -15.37 4.46
CA LEU A 23 -5.83 -16.05 3.42
C LEU A 23 -4.41 -16.37 3.89
N GLN A 24 -3.76 -15.46 4.63
CA GLN A 24 -2.45 -15.72 5.21
C GLN A 24 -2.48 -16.88 6.21
N HIS A 25 -3.50 -16.94 7.07
CA HIS A 25 -3.67 -18.03 8.02
C HIS A 25 -3.93 -19.36 7.29
N GLN A 26 -4.76 -19.34 6.25
CA GLN A 26 -5.02 -20.52 5.41
C GLN A 26 -3.74 -20.99 4.71
N LEU A 27 -2.90 -20.07 4.25
CA LEU A 27 -1.60 -20.39 3.64
C LEU A 27 -0.65 -21.03 4.66
N GLU A 28 -0.54 -20.44 5.85
CA GLU A 28 0.33 -20.93 6.94
C GLU A 28 -0.16 -22.26 7.55
N SER A 29 -1.46 -22.52 7.51
CA SER A 29 -2.05 -23.80 7.89
C SER A 29 -1.94 -24.86 6.80
N GLY A 30 -1.57 -24.48 5.58
CA GLY A 30 -1.50 -25.36 4.42
C GLY A 30 -2.86 -25.67 3.79
N ALA A 31 -3.92 -24.95 4.18
CA ALA A 31 -5.25 -25.07 3.59
C ALA A 31 -5.30 -24.54 2.15
N ILE A 32 -4.48 -23.54 1.82
CA ILE A 32 -4.26 -23.05 0.45
C ILE A 32 -2.79 -23.17 0.06
N ALA A 33 -2.53 -23.37 -1.23
CA ALA A 33 -1.17 -23.42 -1.76
C ALA A 33 -0.59 -22.00 -1.93
N PRO A 34 0.73 -21.82 -1.76
CA PRO A 34 1.38 -20.55 -2.09
C PRO A 34 1.19 -20.24 -3.57
N VAL A 35 0.59 -19.09 -3.86
CA VAL A 35 0.51 -18.57 -5.21
C VAL A 35 1.80 -17.81 -5.48
N ALA A 36 2.62 -18.29 -6.43
CA ALA A 36 3.83 -17.61 -6.83
C ALA A 36 3.44 -16.33 -7.59
N GLN A 37 3.42 -15.20 -6.88
CA GLN A 37 3.21 -13.90 -7.51
C GLN A 37 4.56 -13.27 -7.82
N PRO A 38 4.75 -12.71 -9.03
CA PRO A 38 5.84 -11.79 -9.26
C PRO A 38 5.61 -10.60 -8.33
N PHE A 39 6.48 -10.40 -7.34
CA PHE A 39 6.56 -9.14 -6.60
C PHE A 39 6.59 -8.00 -7.63
N GLY A 40 5.50 -7.23 -7.70
CA GLY A 40 5.33 -6.18 -8.71
C GLY A 40 6.51 -5.21 -8.70
N SER A 41 6.88 -4.69 -9.87
CA SER A 41 8.01 -3.76 -10.01
C SER A 41 7.89 -2.57 -9.05
N PHE A 42 6.67 -2.09 -8.81
CA PHE A 42 6.36 -1.03 -7.86
C PHE A 42 6.60 -1.42 -6.39
N ALA A 43 6.14 -2.60 -5.96
CA ALA A 43 6.37 -3.10 -4.60
C ALA A 43 7.86 -3.30 -4.31
N ARG A 44 8.63 -3.81 -5.28
CA ARG A 44 10.10 -3.92 -5.19
C ARG A 44 10.77 -2.55 -5.06
N LEU A 45 10.32 -1.56 -5.83
CA LEU A 45 10.82 -0.20 -5.74
C LEU A 45 10.58 0.39 -4.35
N LEU A 46 9.38 0.23 -3.79
CA LEU A 46 9.05 0.69 -2.44
C LEU A 46 9.91 0.00 -1.37
N ALA A 47 10.08 -1.32 -1.46
CA ALA A 47 10.93 -2.07 -0.53
C ALA A 47 12.39 -1.59 -0.56
N ASN A 48 12.98 -1.43 -1.76
CA ASN A 48 14.33 -0.92 -1.91
C ASN A 48 14.48 0.50 -1.36
N LYS A 49 13.50 1.37 -1.60
CA LYS A 49 13.50 2.73 -1.03
C LYS A 49 13.42 2.68 0.50
N GLY A 50 12.70 1.72 1.08
CA GLY A 50 12.62 1.53 2.52
C GLY A 50 14.00 1.23 3.12
N LEU A 51 14.71 0.28 2.51
CA LEU A 51 16.08 -0.05 2.90
C LEU A 51 17.04 1.13 2.75
N GLU A 52 16.92 1.94 1.69
CA GLU A 52 17.71 3.16 1.51
C GLU A 52 17.47 4.18 2.64
N HIS A 53 16.21 4.35 3.05
CA HIS A 53 15.84 5.28 4.13
C HIS A 53 16.34 4.80 5.49
N GLU A 54 16.19 3.51 5.78
CA GLU A 54 16.68 2.91 7.01
C GLU A 54 18.21 3.04 7.13
N ALA A 55 18.94 2.77 6.04
CA ALA A 55 20.39 2.95 5.98
C ALA A 55 20.80 4.42 6.19
N ALA A 56 20.00 5.38 5.70
CA ALA A 56 20.22 6.81 5.94
C ALA A 56 20.00 7.19 7.42
N CYS A 57 18.98 6.62 8.08
CA CYS A 57 18.74 6.80 9.51
C CYS A 57 19.90 6.25 10.34
N LEU A 58 20.39 5.05 10.01
CA LEU A 58 21.57 4.46 10.66
C LEU A 58 22.81 5.35 10.50
N ALA A 59 23.04 5.88 9.30
CA ALA A 59 24.15 6.81 9.04
C ALA A 59 24.01 8.11 9.86
N ALA A 60 22.79 8.61 10.07
CA ALA A 60 22.53 9.78 10.90
C ALA A 60 22.87 9.53 12.38
N TYR A 61 22.50 8.39 12.95
CA TYR A 61 22.92 8.02 14.31
C TYR A 61 24.45 7.89 14.44
N ARG A 62 25.13 7.29 13.44
CA ARG A 62 26.60 7.23 13.42
C ARG A 62 27.23 8.62 13.38
N ALA A 63 26.66 9.54 12.60
CA ALA A 63 27.15 10.91 12.49
C ALA A 63 26.98 11.72 13.79
N GLN A 64 25.99 11.37 14.62
CA GLN A 64 25.81 11.93 15.96
C GLN A 64 26.84 11.43 16.98
N GLY A 65 27.66 10.44 16.61
CA GLY A 65 28.67 9.85 17.50
C GLY A 65 28.10 8.88 18.53
N LEU A 66 26.87 8.41 18.34
CA LEU A 66 26.23 7.43 19.21
C LEU A 66 26.89 6.06 19.05
N SER A 67 26.98 5.31 20.15
CA SER A 67 27.41 3.92 20.13
C SER A 67 26.28 3.03 19.60
N ILE A 68 26.56 2.28 18.53
CA ILE A 68 25.55 1.45 17.85
C ILE A 68 25.94 -0.03 17.96
N LEU A 69 24.99 -0.85 18.40
CA LEU A 69 25.05 -2.30 18.29
C LEU A 69 24.23 -2.74 17.09
N GLU A 70 24.91 -3.26 16.06
CA GLU A 70 24.24 -3.86 14.90
C GLU A 70 24.03 -5.35 15.17
N ILE A 71 22.78 -5.79 15.18
CA ILE A 71 22.45 -7.18 15.43
C ILE A 71 22.85 -8.03 14.22
N PRO A 72 23.60 -9.14 14.41
CA PRO A 72 23.97 -10.02 13.31
C PRO A 72 22.75 -10.65 12.64
N ASP A 73 22.76 -10.65 11.30
CA ASP A 73 21.70 -11.23 10.47
C ASP A 73 21.34 -12.66 10.86
N ARG A 74 20.08 -13.02 10.64
CA ARG A 74 19.59 -14.39 10.77
C ARG A 74 20.25 -15.28 9.72
N ALA A 75 20.80 -16.42 10.13
CA ALA A 75 21.32 -17.39 9.15
C ALA A 75 20.17 -18.02 8.33
N PRO A 76 20.39 -18.41 7.06
CA PRO A 76 19.32 -18.96 6.22
C PRO A 76 18.64 -20.22 6.79
N THR A 77 19.38 -21.02 7.54
CA THR A 77 18.91 -22.26 8.17
C THR A 77 18.39 -22.07 9.60
N GLU A 78 18.53 -20.87 10.16
CA GLU A 78 18.16 -20.56 11.53
C GLU A 78 16.69 -20.14 11.60
N SER A 79 15.96 -20.70 12.56
CA SER A 79 14.58 -20.28 12.80
C SER A 79 14.56 -18.89 13.46
N PHE A 80 13.46 -18.16 13.32
CA PHE A 80 13.36 -16.84 13.96
C PHE A 80 13.46 -16.93 15.50
N ALA A 81 12.92 -18.01 16.09
CA ALA A 81 13.00 -18.22 17.53
C ALA A 81 14.45 -18.46 17.99
N ASP A 82 15.19 -19.30 17.26
CA ASP A 82 16.61 -19.55 17.56
C ASP A 82 17.45 -18.28 17.40
N TRP A 83 17.11 -17.43 16.42
CA TRP A 83 17.76 -16.13 16.23
C TRP A 83 17.55 -15.22 17.44
N VAL A 84 16.30 -15.05 17.89
CA VAL A 84 15.97 -14.26 19.08
C VAL A 84 16.70 -14.80 20.32
N GLU A 85 16.68 -16.12 20.52
CA GLU A 85 17.38 -16.77 21.65
C GLU A 85 18.89 -16.55 21.59
N ARG A 86 19.49 -16.64 20.39
CA ARG A 86 20.92 -16.37 20.17
C ARG A 86 21.30 -14.92 20.48
N ILE A 87 20.44 -13.96 20.14
CA ILE A 87 20.69 -12.54 20.43
C ILE A 87 20.54 -12.27 21.94
N GLY A 88 19.58 -12.90 22.60
CA GLY A 88 19.39 -12.79 24.05
C GLY A 88 18.98 -11.39 24.48
N ASP A 89 19.67 -10.82 25.48
CA ASP A 89 19.45 -9.47 26.00
C ASP A 89 20.61 -8.53 25.60
N PRO A 90 20.51 -7.84 24.44
CA PRO A 90 21.52 -6.88 24.01
C PRO A 90 21.49 -5.57 24.80
N PHE A 91 20.45 -5.31 25.61
CA PHE A 91 20.33 -4.07 26.38
C PHE A 91 21.41 -3.98 27.47
N ALA A 92 21.86 -5.11 28.00
CA ALA A 92 22.94 -5.20 28.99
C ALA A 92 24.28 -4.58 28.50
N GLY A 93 24.49 -4.47 27.19
CA GLY A 93 25.69 -3.85 26.60
C GLY A 93 25.76 -2.34 26.74
N GLY A 94 24.64 -1.66 27.09
CA GLY A 94 24.62 -0.23 27.34
C GLY A 94 24.83 0.67 26.11
N HIS A 95 24.66 0.12 24.91
CA HIS A 95 24.75 0.87 23.65
C HIS A 95 23.65 1.92 23.55
N ASP A 96 23.94 3.05 22.89
CA ASP A 96 22.98 4.14 22.71
C ASP A 96 21.87 3.76 21.72
N VAL A 97 22.23 2.98 20.68
CA VAL A 97 21.29 2.50 19.65
C VAL A 97 21.53 1.01 19.41
N ILE A 98 20.46 0.23 19.35
CA ILE A 98 20.48 -1.16 18.85
C ILE A 98 19.77 -1.16 17.51
N TYR A 99 20.45 -1.62 16.46
CA TYR A 99 19.96 -1.65 15.09
C TYR A 99 19.56 -3.08 14.69
N GLN A 100 18.39 -3.24 14.06
CA GLN A 100 17.82 -4.52 13.60
C GLN A 100 17.53 -5.51 14.74
N MET A 101 16.85 -5.07 15.80
CA MET A 101 16.57 -5.89 16.99
C MET A 101 15.40 -6.87 16.78
N PRO A 102 15.63 -8.21 16.78
CA PRO A 102 14.55 -9.17 16.66
C PRO A 102 13.83 -9.38 17.99
N PHE A 103 12.51 -9.34 17.96
CA PHE A 103 11.64 -9.63 19.08
C PHE A 103 10.69 -10.78 18.76
N ALA A 104 10.44 -11.63 19.75
CA ALA A 104 9.34 -12.58 19.76
C ALA A 104 8.60 -12.49 21.10
N HIS A 105 7.34 -12.10 21.07
CA HIS A 105 6.52 -11.87 22.26
C HIS A 105 5.05 -12.21 21.97
N ASP A 106 4.40 -12.97 22.85
CA ASP A 106 2.98 -13.33 22.80
C ASP A 106 2.46 -13.76 21.42
N GLY A 107 3.16 -14.69 20.76
CA GLY A 107 2.71 -15.20 19.46
C GLY A 107 3.02 -14.29 18.26
N VAL A 108 3.69 -13.15 18.49
CA VAL A 108 4.07 -12.18 17.45
C VAL A 108 5.59 -12.05 17.42
N ARG A 109 6.15 -11.87 16.23
CA ARG A 109 7.57 -11.66 15.98
C ARG A 109 7.80 -10.47 15.05
N GLY A 110 8.84 -9.69 15.28
CA GLY A 110 9.18 -8.58 14.41
C GLY A 110 10.63 -8.17 14.60
N VAL A 111 11.14 -7.38 13.67
CA VAL A 111 12.47 -6.77 13.78
C VAL A 111 12.25 -5.27 13.90
N ALA A 112 12.61 -4.70 15.04
CA ALA A 112 12.60 -3.25 15.21
C ALA A 112 13.81 -2.67 14.47
N ASP A 113 13.58 -1.65 13.66
CA ASP A 113 14.66 -1.00 12.90
C ASP A 113 15.69 -0.45 13.89
N PHE A 114 15.25 0.29 14.91
CA PHE A 114 16.12 0.75 15.98
C PHE A 114 15.45 0.66 17.36
N VAL A 115 16.28 0.52 18.40
CA VAL A 115 15.89 0.71 19.79
C VAL A 115 16.88 1.68 20.43
N LEU A 116 16.38 2.79 20.95
CA LEU A 116 17.16 3.84 21.59
C LEU A 116 17.26 3.60 23.08
N ARG A 117 18.46 3.77 23.63
CA ARG A 117 18.66 3.83 25.07
C ARG A 117 18.40 5.25 25.56
N VAL A 118 17.50 5.39 26.52
CA VAL A 118 17.12 6.67 27.11
C VAL A 118 17.43 6.66 28.60
N ILE A 119 18.02 7.75 29.09
CA ILE A 119 18.30 7.95 30.50
C ILE A 119 17.39 9.08 30.98
N ASP A 120 16.52 8.78 31.96
CA ASP A 120 15.75 9.82 32.62
C ASP A 120 16.70 10.77 33.36
N GLU A 121 16.70 12.04 32.98
CA GLU A 121 17.61 13.04 33.53
C GLU A 121 17.42 13.29 35.04
N LYS A 122 16.22 13.04 35.58
CA LYS A 122 15.87 13.27 36.98
C LYS A 122 16.15 12.06 37.86
N THR A 123 15.82 10.86 37.37
CA THR A 123 15.92 9.62 38.15
C THR A 123 17.20 8.83 37.84
N GLY A 124 17.85 9.11 36.72
CA GLY A 124 18.96 8.32 36.19
C GLY A 124 18.53 6.93 35.69
N GLN A 125 17.23 6.65 35.65
CA GLN A 125 16.72 5.36 35.21
C GLN A 125 16.98 5.17 33.71
N VAL A 126 17.54 4.02 33.36
CA VAL A 126 17.74 3.62 31.96
C VAL A 126 16.47 2.92 31.48
N SER A 127 16.01 3.30 30.30
CA SER A 127 14.91 2.69 29.57
C SER A 127 15.27 2.59 28.09
N TYR A 128 14.43 1.91 27.32
CA TYR A 128 14.67 1.66 25.90
C TYR A 128 13.41 1.98 25.10
N GLU A 129 13.53 2.72 24.01
CA GLU A 129 12.40 3.23 23.23
C GLU A 129 12.52 2.78 21.77
N PRO A 130 11.47 2.17 21.18
CA PRO A 130 11.54 1.67 19.80
C PRO A 130 11.43 2.81 18.79
N VAL A 131 12.14 2.68 17.67
CA VAL A 131 12.06 3.56 16.50
C VAL A 131 11.83 2.75 15.24
N ASP A 132 10.87 3.20 14.43
CA ASP A 132 10.50 2.57 13.17
C ASP A 132 10.73 3.57 12.02
N ALA A 133 11.56 3.19 11.04
CA ALA A 133 11.95 4.04 9.93
C ALA A 133 10.97 3.85 8.76
N LYS A 134 10.22 4.90 8.43
CA LYS A 134 9.12 4.81 7.46
C LYS A 134 9.31 5.78 6.31
N LEU A 135 9.12 5.29 5.08
CA LEU A 135 9.14 6.11 3.86
C LEU A 135 8.02 7.17 3.77
N ALA A 136 7.00 7.08 4.62
CA ALA A 136 5.89 8.04 4.62
C ALA A 136 6.43 9.47 4.78
N ARG A 137 5.84 10.41 4.03
CA ARG A 137 6.39 11.78 3.86
C ARG A 137 5.77 12.84 4.76
N SER A 138 4.55 12.62 5.24
CA SER A 138 3.77 13.70 5.85
C SER A 138 3.09 13.32 7.16
N GLU A 139 2.61 12.08 7.32
CA GLU A 139 1.94 11.66 8.55
C GLU A 139 2.15 10.18 8.83
N ALA A 140 2.27 9.84 10.11
CA ALA A 140 2.19 8.48 10.62
C ALA A 140 0.82 7.85 10.31
N LYS A 141 0.80 6.77 9.52
CA LYS A 141 -0.41 5.95 9.41
C LYS A 141 -0.66 5.22 10.74
N PRO A 142 -1.93 5.06 11.18
CA PRO A 142 -2.26 4.36 12.42
C PRO A 142 -1.59 2.99 12.56
N GLY A 143 -1.43 2.26 11.45
CA GLY A 143 -0.71 0.98 11.44
C GLY A 143 0.73 1.06 11.95
N HIS A 144 1.50 2.09 11.56
CA HIS A 144 2.91 2.22 11.98
C HIS A 144 3.04 2.35 13.50
N VAL A 145 2.09 3.06 14.12
CA VAL A 145 2.03 3.24 15.58
C VAL A 145 1.80 1.92 16.31
N LEU A 146 0.98 1.03 15.74
CA LEU A 146 0.71 -0.27 16.34
C LEU A 146 1.89 -1.23 16.25
N GLN A 147 2.71 -1.10 15.20
CA GLN A 147 3.98 -1.82 15.11
C GLN A 147 4.93 -1.41 16.24
N LEU A 148 5.00 -0.11 16.57
CA LEU A 148 5.75 0.37 17.72
C LEU A 148 5.18 -0.14 19.05
N CYS A 149 3.84 -0.22 19.20
CA CYS A 149 3.21 -0.77 20.40
C CYS A 149 3.65 -2.21 20.68
N PHE A 150 3.72 -3.05 19.63
CA PHE A 150 4.27 -4.41 19.77
C PHE A 150 5.71 -4.39 20.29
N TYR A 151 6.58 -3.56 19.70
CA TYR A 151 7.98 -3.48 20.15
C TYR A 151 8.08 -2.94 21.57
N ALA A 152 7.22 -2.01 21.98
CA ALA A 152 7.19 -1.51 23.35
C ALA A 152 6.82 -2.59 24.37
N GLU A 153 5.82 -3.43 24.10
CA GLU A 153 5.49 -4.58 24.96
C GLU A 153 6.63 -5.62 24.97
N ALA A 154 7.27 -5.88 23.83
CA ALA A 154 8.39 -6.82 23.77
C ALA A 154 9.62 -6.31 24.54
N ILE A 155 9.88 -4.99 24.51
CA ILE A 155 10.91 -4.34 25.33
C ILE A 155 10.55 -4.41 26.81
N GLU A 156 9.29 -4.16 27.19
CA GLU A 156 8.81 -4.30 28.56
C GLU A 156 9.03 -5.73 29.08
N ALA A 157 8.71 -6.74 28.26
CA ALA A 157 8.88 -8.14 28.63
C ALA A 157 10.35 -8.53 28.90
N LEU A 158 11.30 -7.91 28.20
CA LEU A 158 12.74 -8.17 28.38
C LEU A 158 13.35 -7.34 29.51
N THR A 159 12.95 -6.07 29.64
CA THR A 159 13.60 -5.10 30.55
C THR A 159 12.83 -4.89 31.86
N GLY A 160 11.58 -5.34 31.93
CA GLY A 160 10.66 -5.10 33.03
C GLY A 160 10.09 -3.68 33.10
N THR A 161 10.40 -2.81 32.13
CA THR A 161 9.94 -1.41 32.11
C THR A 161 9.31 -1.09 30.76
N LEU A 162 8.05 -0.61 30.77
CA LEU A 162 7.40 -0.13 29.56
C LEU A 162 8.08 1.16 29.07
N PRO A 163 8.40 1.27 27.76
CA PRO A 163 8.91 2.51 27.19
C PRO A 163 7.92 3.66 27.40
N ALA A 164 8.40 4.83 27.82
CA ALA A 164 7.54 6.00 28.01
C ALA A 164 7.11 6.60 26.66
N GLN A 165 8.02 6.53 25.68
CA GLN A 165 7.82 7.02 24.32
C GLN A 165 8.21 5.97 23.27
N MET A 166 7.73 6.21 22.06
CA MET A 166 8.05 5.47 20.84
C MET A 166 8.19 6.46 19.69
N HIS A 167 8.96 6.12 18.66
CA HIS A 167 9.29 7.09 17.62
C HIS A 167 9.12 6.58 16.19
N LEU A 168 8.68 7.47 15.30
CA LEU A 168 8.66 7.25 13.87
C LEU A 168 9.67 8.19 13.21
N TRP A 169 10.58 7.60 12.43
CA TRP A 169 11.50 8.39 11.62
C TRP A 169 11.04 8.39 10.16
N LEU A 170 10.42 9.50 9.76
CA LEU A 170 9.76 9.64 8.46
C LEU A 170 10.73 9.94 7.31
N GLY A 171 10.31 9.64 6.08
CA GLY A 171 11.06 9.89 4.85
C GLY A 171 11.30 11.38 4.56
N SER A 172 10.56 12.27 5.22
CA SER A 172 10.81 13.71 5.26
C SER A 172 12.06 14.09 6.08
N GLY A 173 12.53 13.18 6.95
CA GLY A 173 13.53 13.43 7.98
C GLY A 173 12.94 13.82 9.33
N GLU A 174 11.61 14.00 9.42
CA GLU A 174 10.92 14.28 10.67
C GLU A 174 10.98 13.09 11.63
N PHE A 175 11.17 13.40 12.92
CA PHE A 175 11.25 12.43 14.00
C PHE A 175 10.04 12.64 14.91
N GLU A 176 8.97 11.88 14.67
CA GLU A 176 7.74 11.98 15.43
C GLU A 176 7.82 11.14 16.70
N THR A 177 7.45 11.72 17.83
CA THR A 177 7.46 11.06 19.14
C THR A 177 6.03 10.87 19.64
N ILE A 178 5.72 9.64 20.04
CA ILE A 178 4.39 9.23 20.51
C ILE A 178 4.53 8.75 21.95
N ARG A 179 3.64 9.21 22.84
CA ARG A 179 3.58 8.69 24.20
C ARG A 179 2.92 7.32 24.20
N THR A 180 3.57 6.35 24.83
CA THR A 180 3.08 4.97 24.86
C THR A 180 1.68 4.86 25.49
N ASP A 181 1.44 5.59 26.57
CA ASP A 181 0.15 5.58 27.28
C ASP A 181 -1.05 6.05 26.44
N ASP A 182 -0.82 6.88 25.42
CA ASP A 182 -1.89 7.44 24.59
C ASP A 182 -2.47 6.39 23.62
N VAL A 183 -1.71 5.33 23.31
CA VAL A 183 -2.03 4.37 22.25
C VAL A 183 -2.05 2.91 22.73
N MET A 184 -1.31 2.59 23.79
CA MET A 184 -1.21 1.24 24.33
C MET A 184 -2.56 0.62 24.78
N PRO A 185 -3.51 1.37 25.37
CA PRO A 185 -4.84 0.81 25.68
C PRO A 185 -5.59 0.32 24.44
N TYR A 186 -5.51 1.07 23.34
CA TYR A 186 -6.12 0.70 22.06
C TYR A 186 -5.43 -0.53 21.45
N TRP A 187 -4.09 -0.58 21.49
CA TRP A 187 -3.32 -1.75 21.08
C TRP A 187 -3.74 -3.02 21.83
N ARG A 188 -3.85 -2.97 23.17
CA ARG A 188 -4.26 -4.12 23.98
C ARG A 188 -5.66 -4.60 23.64
N HIS A 189 -6.59 -3.68 23.38
CA HIS A 189 -7.93 -4.03 22.91
C HIS A 189 -7.88 -4.74 21.55
N LEU A 190 -7.16 -4.18 20.57
CA LEU A 190 -7.01 -4.80 19.25
C LEU A 190 -6.36 -6.20 19.34
N ARG A 191 -5.31 -6.34 20.15
CA ARG A 191 -4.59 -7.61 20.35
C ARG A 191 -5.50 -8.70 20.91
N SER A 192 -6.43 -8.35 21.80
CA SER A 192 -7.40 -9.31 22.34
C SER A 192 -8.34 -9.88 21.27
N GLY A 193 -8.88 -9.03 20.38
CA GLY A 193 -9.70 -9.49 19.26
C GLY A 193 -8.90 -10.28 18.21
N PHE A 194 -7.63 -9.93 18.05
CA PHE A 194 -6.73 -10.63 17.13
C PHE A 194 -6.41 -12.07 17.57
N HIS A 195 -6.21 -12.32 18.86
CA HIS A 195 -6.03 -13.70 19.37
C HIS A 195 -7.26 -14.58 19.07
N GLU A 196 -8.45 -14.01 19.11
CA GLU A 196 -9.70 -14.72 18.79
C GLU A 196 -9.78 -15.07 17.29
N LEU A 197 -9.42 -14.14 16.41
CA LEU A 197 -9.34 -14.36 14.95
C LEU A 197 -8.25 -15.36 14.53
N MET A 198 -7.19 -15.50 15.33
CA MET A 198 -6.09 -16.43 15.06
C MET A 198 -6.32 -17.84 15.61
N SER A 199 -7.46 -18.07 16.26
CA SER A 199 -7.90 -19.41 16.69
C SER A 199 -8.15 -20.36 15.50
N GLU A 200 -8.23 -21.66 15.78
CA GLU A 200 -8.60 -22.64 14.74
C GLU A 200 -10.00 -22.39 14.15
N GLU A 201 -10.87 -21.74 14.91
CA GLU A 201 -12.18 -21.26 14.48
C GLU A 201 -12.06 -20.07 13.53
N GLY A 202 -11.19 -19.09 13.83
CA GLY A 202 -10.95 -17.94 12.95
C GLY A 202 -10.26 -18.31 11.63
N ALA A 203 -9.47 -19.39 11.62
CA ALA A 203 -8.92 -20.00 10.40
C ALA A 203 -10.00 -20.44 9.39
N LYS A 204 -11.17 -20.80 9.91
CA LYS A 204 -12.34 -21.26 9.14
C LYS A 204 -13.32 -20.12 8.88
N ALA A 205 -12.99 -18.88 9.25
CA ALA A 205 -13.83 -17.73 8.97
C ALA A 205 -14.06 -17.61 7.46
N ASP A 206 -15.33 -17.51 7.09
CA ASP A 206 -15.74 -17.29 5.71
C ASP A 206 -15.70 -15.78 5.45
N THR A 207 -14.57 -15.29 4.95
CA THR A 207 -14.39 -13.88 4.61
C THR A 207 -14.44 -13.71 3.09
N THR A 208 -15.12 -12.66 2.63
CA THR A 208 -15.24 -12.34 1.21
C THR A 208 -14.22 -11.27 0.81
N PRO A 209 -13.54 -11.40 -0.33
CA PRO A 209 -12.61 -10.38 -0.80
C PRO A 209 -13.37 -9.12 -1.21
N VAL A 210 -13.06 -8.00 -0.57
CA VAL A 210 -13.57 -6.66 -0.94
C VAL A 210 -12.38 -5.76 -1.26
N PRO A 211 -12.37 -5.03 -2.39
CA PRO A 211 -11.30 -4.09 -2.70
C PRO A 211 -11.12 -3.05 -1.60
N CYS A 212 -9.86 -2.77 -1.25
CA CYS A 212 -9.48 -1.79 -0.25
C CYS A 212 -8.11 -1.19 -0.58
N ASP A 213 -7.73 -0.12 0.12
CA ASP A 213 -6.45 0.58 -0.09
C ASP A 213 -5.23 -0.33 0.13
N HIS A 214 -5.38 -1.43 0.89
CA HIS A 214 -4.30 -2.39 1.10
C HIS A 214 -3.96 -3.21 -0.15
N CYS A 215 -4.88 -3.35 -1.11
CA CYS A 215 -4.69 -4.18 -2.29
C CYS A 215 -3.46 -3.78 -3.13
N GLU A 216 -3.03 -2.50 -3.10
CA GLU A 216 -1.86 -2.03 -3.85
C GLU A 216 -0.54 -2.70 -3.45
N VAL A 217 -0.46 -3.22 -2.23
CA VAL A 217 0.74 -3.84 -1.64
C VAL A 217 0.48 -5.25 -1.12
N CYS A 218 -0.73 -5.78 -1.33
CA CYS A 218 -1.16 -7.06 -0.79
C CYS A 218 -0.65 -8.23 -1.63
N ASP A 219 -0.01 -9.21 -0.99
CA ASP A 219 0.49 -10.43 -1.64
C ASP A 219 -0.64 -11.30 -2.24
N PHE A 220 -1.88 -11.12 -1.77
CA PHE A 220 -3.07 -11.86 -2.22
C PHE A 220 -3.93 -11.12 -3.25
N GLU A 221 -3.51 -9.94 -3.72
CA GLU A 221 -4.30 -9.12 -4.65
C GLU A 221 -4.75 -9.91 -5.87
N ALA A 222 -3.83 -10.63 -6.53
CA ALA A 222 -4.17 -11.38 -7.73
C ALA A 222 -5.10 -12.57 -7.47
N THR A 223 -5.05 -13.17 -6.26
CA THR A 223 -6.01 -14.20 -5.84
C THR A 223 -7.41 -13.59 -5.72
N CYS A 224 -7.51 -12.44 -5.05
CA CYS A 224 -8.77 -11.70 -4.92
C CYS A 224 -9.29 -11.24 -6.28
N ALA A 225 -8.41 -10.69 -7.12
CA ALA A 225 -8.75 -10.22 -8.46
C ALA A 225 -9.16 -11.34 -9.42
N ALA A 226 -8.67 -12.56 -9.23
CA ALA A 226 -9.16 -13.73 -9.95
C ALA A 226 -10.58 -14.10 -9.50
N CYS A 227 -10.84 -14.11 -8.19
CA CYS A 227 -12.17 -14.32 -7.62
C CYS A 227 -13.18 -13.29 -8.16
N TRP A 228 -12.88 -11.99 -8.06
CA TRP A 228 -13.74 -10.92 -8.56
C TRP A 228 -14.06 -11.05 -10.04
N ARG A 229 -13.05 -11.39 -10.87
CA ARG A 229 -13.27 -11.61 -12.31
C ARG A 229 -14.13 -12.84 -12.57
N SER A 230 -13.95 -13.91 -11.81
CA SER A 230 -14.73 -15.14 -11.96
C SER A 230 -16.19 -14.96 -11.54
N GLU A 231 -16.44 -14.10 -10.55
CA GLU A 231 -17.78 -13.77 -10.04
C GLU A 231 -18.45 -12.63 -10.83
N ASP A 232 -17.78 -12.09 -11.84
CA ASP A 232 -18.25 -10.93 -12.61
C ASP A 232 -18.59 -9.74 -11.69
N ALA A 233 -17.78 -9.51 -10.64
CA ALA A 233 -18.13 -8.62 -9.55
C ALA A 233 -18.29 -7.16 -9.99
N VAL A 234 -19.33 -6.49 -9.46
CA VAL A 234 -19.70 -5.13 -9.88
C VAL A 234 -18.67 -4.06 -9.52
N HIS A 235 -17.86 -4.26 -8.49
CA HIS A 235 -16.80 -3.32 -8.11
C HIS A 235 -15.61 -3.28 -9.10
N LEU A 236 -15.57 -4.18 -10.09
CA LEU A 236 -14.63 -4.09 -11.22
C LEU A 236 -15.03 -2.99 -12.21
N VAL A 237 -16.26 -2.48 -12.13
CA VAL A 237 -16.74 -1.43 -13.01
C VAL A 237 -16.12 -0.09 -12.59
N ALA A 238 -15.54 0.62 -13.55
CA ALA A 238 -14.91 1.90 -13.30
C ALA A 238 -15.91 2.89 -12.66
N ASN A 239 -15.45 3.62 -11.65
CA ASN A 239 -16.25 4.57 -10.85
C ASN A 239 -17.33 3.96 -9.92
N VAL A 240 -17.47 2.64 -9.87
CA VAL A 240 -18.19 1.97 -8.78
C VAL A 240 -17.33 2.05 -7.53
N ARG A 241 -17.91 2.61 -6.46
CA ARG A 241 -17.29 2.71 -5.14
C ARG A 241 -17.75 1.53 -4.29
N THR A 242 -16.95 1.14 -3.31
CA THR A 242 -17.28 0.07 -2.36
C THR A 242 -18.64 0.26 -1.68
N MET A 243 -19.03 1.52 -1.42
CA MET A 243 -20.33 1.84 -0.81
C MET A 243 -21.54 1.65 -1.74
N ASP A 244 -21.35 1.60 -3.06
CA ASP A 244 -22.45 1.41 -4.01
C ASP A 244 -22.82 -0.06 -4.16
N VAL A 245 -21.84 -0.96 -3.98
CA VAL A 245 -21.99 -2.41 -4.13
C VAL A 245 -23.22 -2.94 -3.36
N PRO A 246 -23.38 -2.70 -2.05
CA PRO A 246 -24.54 -3.20 -1.33
C PRO A 246 -25.88 -2.61 -1.83
N LEU A 247 -25.88 -1.37 -2.35
CA LEU A 247 -27.09 -0.75 -2.89
C LEU A 247 -27.49 -1.36 -4.24
N LEU A 248 -26.51 -1.63 -5.10
CA LEU A 248 -26.67 -2.31 -6.39
C LEU A 248 -27.14 -3.76 -6.17
N GLU A 249 -26.50 -4.50 -5.27
CA GLU A 249 -26.88 -5.87 -4.91
C GLU A 249 -28.30 -5.95 -4.35
N ALA A 250 -28.68 -5.03 -3.44
CA ALA A 250 -30.04 -4.95 -2.91
C ALA A 250 -31.10 -4.69 -3.99
N SER A 251 -30.69 -4.07 -5.10
CA SER A 251 -31.53 -3.81 -6.28
C SER A 251 -31.47 -4.93 -7.33
N GLY A 252 -30.80 -6.05 -7.03
CA GLY A 252 -30.64 -7.19 -7.92
C GLY A 252 -29.53 -7.05 -8.97
N ILE A 253 -28.68 -6.02 -8.85
CA ILE A 253 -27.56 -5.74 -9.76
C ILE A 253 -26.26 -6.17 -9.07
N GLY A 254 -26.02 -7.49 -9.04
CA GLY A 254 -24.84 -8.07 -8.36
C GLY A 254 -23.59 -8.22 -9.24
N THR A 255 -23.71 -8.04 -10.55
CA THR A 255 -22.62 -8.31 -11.50
C THR A 255 -22.39 -7.18 -12.47
N LEU A 256 -21.18 -7.12 -13.04
CA LEU A 256 -20.82 -6.22 -14.13
C LEU A 256 -21.77 -6.40 -15.32
N ALA A 257 -22.05 -7.63 -15.72
CA ALA A 257 -23.01 -7.89 -16.79
C ALA A 257 -24.42 -7.41 -16.42
N GLY A 258 -24.85 -7.62 -15.18
CA GLY A 258 -26.15 -7.14 -14.69
C GLY A 258 -26.25 -5.61 -14.71
N LEU A 259 -25.16 -4.91 -14.38
CA LEU A 259 -25.08 -3.45 -14.44
C LEU A 259 -25.02 -2.92 -15.88
N ALA A 260 -24.34 -3.64 -16.78
CA ALA A 260 -24.32 -3.34 -18.22
C ALA A 260 -25.70 -3.51 -18.88
N ASP A 261 -26.49 -4.48 -18.41
CA ASP A 261 -27.82 -4.77 -18.94
C ASP A 261 -28.95 -4.00 -18.20
N ALA A 262 -28.59 -3.11 -17.26
CA ALA A 262 -29.53 -2.28 -16.53
C ALA A 262 -30.31 -1.37 -17.50
N ARG A 263 -31.64 -1.35 -17.38
CA ARG A 263 -32.48 -0.61 -18.32
C ARG A 263 -32.33 0.90 -18.09
N PRO A 264 -32.39 1.73 -19.15
CA PRO A 264 -32.52 3.18 -18.97
C PRO A 264 -33.71 3.51 -18.04
N GLY A 265 -33.48 4.34 -17.04
CA GLY A 265 -34.48 4.67 -16.01
C GLY A 265 -34.59 3.66 -14.86
N THR A 266 -33.67 2.70 -14.75
CA THR A 266 -33.51 1.92 -13.52
C THR A 266 -33.16 2.87 -12.38
N GLU A 267 -33.85 2.75 -11.26
CA GLU A 267 -33.58 3.52 -10.04
C GLU A 267 -33.00 2.59 -8.98
N VAL A 268 -31.94 3.05 -8.32
CA VAL A 268 -31.32 2.37 -7.18
C VAL A 268 -31.35 3.33 -6.00
N GLU A 269 -32.03 2.95 -4.93
CA GLU A 269 -32.16 3.79 -3.75
C GLU A 269 -30.77 4.15 -3.18
N GLY A 270 -30.53 5.44 -2.96
CA GLY A 270 -29.25 5.94 -2.45
C GLY A 270 -28.16 6.16 -3.50
N ILE A 271 -28.42 5.85 -4.77
CA ILE A 271 -27.52 6.19 -5.89
C ILE A 271 -28.17 7.25 -6.77
N ASP A 272 -27.40 8.30 -7.06
CA ASP A 272 -27.81 9.33 -8.01
C ASP A 272 -28.05 8.74 -9.41
N PRO A 273 -29.18 9.04 -10.09
CA PRO A 273 -29.53 8.44 -11.38
C PRO A 273 -28.50 8.69 -12.49
N ASP A 274 -27.90 9.88 -12.55
CA ASP A 274 -26.89 10.19 -13.57
C ASP A 274 -25.63 9.37 -13.33
N ARG A 275 -25.23 9.23 -12.07
CA ARG A 275 -24.12 8.38 -11.67
C ARG A 275 -24.37 6.90 -11.99
N LEU A 276 -25.58 6.40 -11.72
CA LEU A 276 -25.96 5.02 -12.08
C LEU A 276 -25.91 4.80 -13.60
N ALA A 277 -26.39 5.77 -14.39
CA ALA A 277 -26.30 5.72 -15.85
C ALA A 277 -24.84 5.68 -16.33
N GLN A 278 -23.95 6.49 -15.74
CA GLN A 278 -22.52 6.46 -16.06
C GLN A 278 -21.87 5.11 -15.70
N MET A 279 -22.21 4.53 -14.54
CA MET A 279 -21.74 3.20 -14.14
C MET A 279 -22.20 2.12 -15.12
N SER A 280 -23.46 2.17 -15.58
CA SER A 280 -24.00 1.24 -16.57
C SER A 280 -23.28 1.34 -17.92
N ILE A 281 -23.02 2.57 -18.40
CA ILE A 281 -22.22 2.80 -19.62
C ILE A 281 -20.80 2.24 -19.47
N GLN A 282 -20.14 2.48 -18.32
CA GLN A 282 -18.81 1.92 -18.07
C GLN A 282 -18.83 0.39 -18.06
N ALA A 283 -19.83 -0.23 -17.42
CA ALA A 283 -19.99 -1.67 -17.41
C ALA A 283 -20.18 -2.25 -18.82
N GLU A 284 -20.97 -1.60 -19.67
CA GLU A 284 -21.14 -1.98 -21.08
C GLU A 284 -19.81 -1.94 -21.85
N LEU A 285 -19.09 -0.82 -21.76
CA LEU A 285 -17.79 -0.64 -22.43
C LEU A 285 -16.76 -1.68 -21.94
N GLN A 286 -16.69 -1.91 -20.63
CA GLN A 286 -15.76 -2.89 -20.04
C GLN A 286 -16.12 -4.33 -20.43
N ARG A 287 -17.42 -4.66 -20.56
CA ARG A 287 -17.86 -5.96 -21.09
C ARG A 287 -17.39 -6.16 -22.52
N VAL A 288 -17.60 -5.18 -23.39
CA VAL A 288 -17.14 -5.24 -24.79
C VAL A 288 -15.62 -5.37 -24.87
N ALA A 289 -14.88 -4.61 -24.06
CA ALA A 289 -13.42 -4.69 -23.99
C ALA A 289 -12.93 -6.09 -23.57
N ARG A 290 -13.62 -6.71 -22.62
CA ARG A 290 -13.32 -8.07 -22.13
C ARG A 290 -13.55 -9.12 -23.22
N ASP A 291 -14.63 -8.98 -23.98
CA ASP A 291 -15.03 -9.95 -24.99
C ASP A 291 -14.20 -9.81 -26.28
N SER A 292 -13.57 -8.65 -26.49
CA SER A 292 -12.70 -8.33 -27.64
C SER A 292 -11.29 -7.86 -27.21
N PRO A 293 -10.45 -8.70 -26.56
CA PRO A 293 -9.17 -8.27 -25.98
C PRO A 293 -8.13 -7.80 -27.02
N ASP A 294 -8.22 -8.30 -28.25
CA ASP A 294 -7.32 -7.96 -29.35
C ASP A 294 -7.69 -6.64 -30.04
N GLU A 295 -8.89 -6.11 -29.79
CA GLU A 295 -9.37 -4.85 -30.38
C GLU A 295 -8.91 -3.63 -29.56
N ALA A 296 -9.14 -2.44 -30.13
CA ALA A 296 -8.99 -1.21 -29.37
C ALA A 296 -10.08 -1.15 -28.29
N PRO A 297 -9.76 -0.74 -27.05
CA PRO A 297 -10.78 -0.55 -26.01
C PRO A 297 -11.90 0.36 -26.52
N PRO A 298 -13.17 -0.04 -26.37
CA PRO A 298 -14.31 0.76 -26.81
C PRO A 298 -14.39 2.03 -25.97
N PHE A 299 -14.89 3.09 -26.58
CA PHE A 299 -15.12 4.36 -25.92
C PHE A 299 -16.41 4.99 -26.43
N ARG A 300 -16.99 5.89 -25.63
CA ARG A 300 -18.16 6.68 -25.98
C ARG A 300 -17.88 8.15 -25.73
N PHE A 301 -18.27 8.99 -26.68
CA PHE A 301 -18.30 10.43 -26.46
C PHE A 301 -19.47 10.77 -25.56
N ILE A 302 -19.21 11.56 -24.52
CA ILE A 302 -20.27 12.11 -23.66
C ILE A 302 -20.70 13.41 -24.31
N ASP A 303 -21.97 13.47 -24.72
CA ASP A 303 -22.54 14.69 -25.26
C ASP A 303 -22.70 15.71 -24.13
N VAL A 304 -22.56 16.99 -24.47
CA VAL A 304 -22.54 18.11 -23.50
C VAL A 304 -23.85 18.20 -22.72
N ALA A 305 -24.96 17.80 -23.34
CA ALA A 305 -26.27 17.74 -22.70
C ALA A 305 -26.36 16.65 -21.61
N ASP A 306 -25.48 15.65 -21.65
CA ASP A 306 -25.45 14.50 -20.74
C ASP A 306 -24.36 14.66 -19.64
N GLY A 307 -23.66 15.81 -19.62
CA GLY A 307 -22.66 16.14 -18.60
C GLY A 307 -23.28 16.73 -17.32
N PRO A 308 -22.65 16.56 -16.15
CA PRO A 308 -23.17 17.13 -14.90
C PRO A 308 -23.28 18.66 -14.99
N PRO A 309 -24.32 19.29 -14.39
CA PRO A 309 -24.51 20.73 -14.45
C PRO A 309 -23.25 21.50 -14.00
N GLY A 310 -22.66 22.29 -14.90
CA GLY A 310 -21.44 23.05 -14.63
C GLY A 310 -20.13 22.42 -15.15
N SER A 311 -20.19 21.28 -15.85
CA SER A 311 -19.05 20.73 -16.61
C SER A 311 -18.74 21.57 -17.85
N LEU A 312 -18.27 22.79 -17.60
CA LEU A 312 -17.80 23.77 -18.57
C LEU A 312 -16.43 23.40 -19.21
N GLY A 313 -16.10 22.11 -19.28
CA GLY A 313 -14.75 21.59 -19.54
C GLY A 313 -14.26 21.84 -20.97
N TYR A 314 -14.22 20.79 -21.79
CA TYR A 314 -13.62 20.82 -23.13
C TYR A 314 -14.32 21.78 -24.12
N GLU A 315 -15.56 22.20 -23.86
CA GLU A 315 -16.25 23.19 -24.70
C GLU A 315 -15.64 24.59 -24.64
N GLN A 316 -14.95 24.92 -23.54
CA GLN A 316 -14.22 26.17 -23.43
C GLN A 316 -12.87 26.13 -24.14
N LEU A 317 -12.42 24.95 -24.58
CA LEU A 317 -11.22 24.90 -25.38
C LEU A 317 -11.45 25.70 -26.67
N PRO A 318 -10.42 26.43 -27.13
CA PRO A 318 -10.40 26.95 -28.48
C PRO A 318 -10.71 25.83 -29.48
N LYS A 319 -11.23 26.21 -30.64
CA LYS A 319 -11.34 25.25 -31.75
C LYS A 319 -9.96 24.65 -32.02
N PRO A 320 -9.88 23.34 -32.30
CA PRO A 320 -8.61 22.71 -32.62
C PRO A 320 -7.87 23.48 -33.71
N ASP A 321 -6.60 23.74 -33.49
CA ASP A 321 -5.69 24.43 -34.40
C ASP A 321 -4.58 23.46 -34.82
N ASP A 322 -4.08 23.60 -36.06
CA ASP A 322 -2.99 22.73 -36.52
C ASP A 322 -1.68 22.98 -35.75
N GLY A 323 -1.58 24.11 -35.04
CA GLY A 323 -0.50 24.42 -34.09
C GLY A 323 -0.70 23.88 -32.67
N ASP A 324 -1.74 23.09 -32.40
CA ASP A 324 -1.99 22.52 -31.07
C ASP A 324 -0.86 21.55 -30.66
N VAL A 325 -0.37 21.74 -29.43
CA VAL A 325 0.65 20.90 -28.81
C VAL A 325 0.07 20.24 -27.57
N PHE A 326 -0.06 18.92 -27.61
CA PHE A 326 -0.48 18.13 -26.46
C PHE A 326 0.75 17.76 -25.65
N LEU A 327 0.80 18.22 -24.40
CA LEU A 327 1.89 17.91 -23.48
C LEU A 327 1.50 16.72 -22.60
N ASP A 328 2.48 15.84 -22.40
CA ASP A 328 2.38 14.73 -21.46
C ASP A 328 3.54 14.82 -20.46
N PHE A 329 3.22 14.69 -19.18
CA PHE A 329 4.20 14.75 -18.09
C PHE A 329 4.22 13.42 -17.36
N GLU A 330 5.39 12.81 -17.31
CA GLU A 330 5.60 11.63 -16.48
C GLU A 330 6.44 11.97 -15.24
N GLY A 331 6.07 11.34 -14.14
CA GLY A 331 6.70 11.54 -12.84
C GLY A 331 7.16 10.24 -12.18
N HIS A 332 8.26 10.32 -11.44
CA HIS A 332 8.72 9.33 -10.50
C HIS A 332 8.39 9.84 -9.08
N PRO A 333 7.19 9.53 -8.54
CA PRO A 333 6.76 10.04 -7.24
C PRO A 333 7.73 9.68 -6.10
N PHE A 334 8.51 8.59 -6.22
CA PHE A 334 9.46 8.09 -5.20
C PHE A 334 10.95 8.31 -5.54
N TRP A 335 11.29 9.37 -6.29
CA TRP A 335 12.68 9.61 -6.72
C TRP A 335 13.67 9.69 -5.55
N ARG A 336 13.28 10.42 -4.50
CA ARG A 336 13.94 10.49 -3.20
C ARG A 336 12.93 10.17 -2.08
N PRO A 337 13.39 9.70 -0.91
CA PRO A 337 12.50 9.56 0.25
C PRO A 337 11.71 10.84 0.52
N SER A 338 12.39 11.99 0.45
CA SER A 338 11.81 13.31 0.71
C SER A 338 11.09 13.97 -0.48
N GLY A 339 11.09 13.40 -1.69
CA GLY A 339 10.46 14.07 -2.84
C GLY A 339 10.39 13.26 -4.14
N GLY A 340 9.37 13.56 -4.95
CA GLY A 340 9.21 13.02 -6.30
C GLY A 340 10.03 13.78 -7.35
N LEU A 341 10.07 13.26 -8.57
CA LEU A 341 10.68 13.90 -9.73
C LEU A 341 9.68 13.89 -10.89
N PHE A 342 9.57 14.98 -11.63
CA PHE A 342 8.94 14.98 -12.96
C PHE A 342 10.07 15.05 -13.99
N PHE A 343 10.12 14.13 -14.95
CA PHE A 343 11.33 13.97 -15.77
C PHE A 343 11.10 13.63 -17.23
N LEU A 344 9.90 13.18 -17.62
CA LEU A 344 9.58 12.96 -19.03
C LEU A 344 8.61 14.03 -19.51
N PHE A 345 9.04 14.74 -20.55
CA PHE A 345 8.25 15.72 -21.27
C PHE A 345 8.02 15.13 -22.66
N GLY A 346 6.81 14.63 -22.87
CA GLY A 346 6.32 14.24 -24.18
C GLY A 346 5.54 15.39 -24.79
N TRP A 347 5.66 15.58 -26.09
CA TRP A 347 4.75 16.45 -26.81
C TRP A 347 4.30 15.80 -28.12
N LEU A 348 3.05 16.06 -28.49
CA LEU A 348 2.45 15.65 -29.75
C LEU A 348 1.90 16.88 -30.47
N CYS A 349 2.30 17.08 -31.72
CA CYS A 349 1.65 18.03 -32.63
C CYS A 349 1.23 17.30 -33.91
N ARG A 350 0.39 17.95 -34.70
CA ARG A 350 0.09 17.49 -36.05
C ARG A 350 1.23 17.90 -36.99
N ASP A 351 1.68 16.99 -37.86
CA ASP A 351 2.64 17.33 -38.91
C ASP A 351 1.95 17.90 -40.16
N GLU A 352 2.75 18.42 -41.11
CA GLU A 352 2.24 18.99 -42.38
C GLU A 352 1.46 17.98 -43.25
N ALA A 353 1.52 16.68 -42.95
CA ALA A 353 0.80 15.62 -43.65
C ALA A 353 -0.52 15.21 -42.96
N GLY A 354 -0.81 15.75 -41.77
CA GLY A 354 -2.03 15.49 -41.00
C GLY A 354 -1.93 14.27 -40.06
N ASP A 355 -0.76 13.61 -39.98
CA ASP A 355 -0.49 12.55 -39.02
C ASP A 355 0.10 13.15 -37.72
N GLY A 356 -0.01 12.43 -36.60
CA GLY A 356 0.57 12.87 -35.32
C GLY A 356 2.09 12.68 -35.31
N ALA A 357 2.85 13.77 -35.18
CA ALA A 357 4.28 13.76 -34.94
C ALA A 357 4.58 14.09 -33.47
N GLY A 358 5.40 13.26 -32.82
CA GLY A 358 5.79 13.48 -31.43
C GLY A 358 7.26 13.14 -31.19
N ALA A 359 7.87 13.84 -30.24
CA ALA A 359 9.23 13.57 -29.77
C ALA A 359 9.23 13.48 -28.24
N ALA A 360 9.90 12.47 -27.70
CA ALA A 360 10.16 12.34 -26.27
C ALA A 360 11.63 12.66 -25.99
N THR A 361 11.89 13.63 -25.11
CA THR A 361 13.25 13.94 -24.65
C THR A 361 13.34 13.68 -23.15
N ALA A 362 14.22 12.76 -22.75
CA ALA A 362 14.62 12.62 -21.36
C ALA A 362 15.61 13.75 -21.01
N GLY A 363 15.46 14.36 -19.82
CA GLY A 363 16.35 15.42 -19.34
C GLY A 363 17.85 15.03 -19.29
N PRO A 364 18.75 16.01 -19.17
CA PRO A 364 20.13 15.87 -19.64
C PRO A 364 21.02 15.10 -18.64
N THR A 365 21.15 13.79 -18.87
CA THR A 365 22.42 13.07 -18.66
C THR A 365 22.57 11.95 -19.72
N THR A 366 23.25 12.30 -20.82
CA THR A 366 23.81 11.42 -21.90
C THR A 366 22.85 10.88 -22.99
N PRO A 367 23.37 10.63 -24.21
CA PRO A 367 22.98 11.28 -25.45
C PRO A 367 21.67 10.76 -26.08
N ALA A 368 21.00 11.66 -26.79
CA ALA A 368 19.76 11.47 -27.53
C ALA A 368 19.75 10.20 -28.38
N GLY A 369 18.99 9.21 -27.93
CA GLY A 369 18.40 8.19 -28.79
C GLY A 369 16.98 8.63 -29.13
N HIS A 370 16.70 8.84 -30.42
CA HIS A 370 15.33 8.98 -30.91
C HIS A 370 14.52 7.75 -30.50
N MET A 371 13.65 7.88 -29.50
CA MET A 371 12.61 6.89 -29.23
C MET A 371 11.38 7.28 -30.05
N THR A 372 11.14 6.54 -31.13
CA THR A 372 9.86 6.53 -31.82
C THR A 372 8.86 5.76 -30.96
N TRP A 373 7.73 6.39 -30.65
CA TRP A 373 6.59 5.67 -30.10
C TRP A 373 6.09 4.68 -31.17
N PRO A 374 5.94 3.38 -30.87
CA PRO A 374 5.15 2.50 -31.73
C PRO A 374 3.71 3.02 -31.73
N ARG A 375 3.07 3.05 -32.90
CA ARG A 375 1.69 3.55 -33.17
C ARG A 375 0.57 2.93 -32.30
N ASN A 376 0.87 2.13 -31.29
CA ASN A 376 -0.06 1.33 -30.49
C ASN A 376 0.14 1.44 -28.96
N ALA A 377 0.72 2.53 -28.44
CA ALA A 377 0.78 2.71 -26.99
C ALA A 377 -0.55 3.26 -26.45
N ARG A 378 -1.33 2.32 -25.92
CA ARG A 378 -2.63 2.49 -25.28
C ARG A 378 -2.49 3.36 -24.02
N ARG A 379 -3.32 4.40 -23.93
CA ARG A 379 -3.59 5.14 -22.68
C ARG A 379 -4.38 4.23 -21.74
N SER A 380 -3.78 3.81 -20.62
CA SER A 380 -4.52 3.44 -19.41
C SER A 380 -4.56 4.67 -18.51
N GLY A 381 -5.63 5.47 -18.64
CA GLY A 381 -5.94 6.51 -17.67
C GLY A 381 -6.45 5.86 -16.39
N ARG A 382 -5.90 6.28 -15.26
CA ARG A 382 -6.47 6.01 -13.92
C ARG A 382 -7.75 6.79 -13.72
#